data_AF-A0A9X1IRZ3-F1
#
_entry.id   AF-A0A9X1IRZ3-F1
#
_cell.length_a   1.000
_cell.length_b   1.000
_cell.length_c   1.000
_cell.angle_alpha   90.00
_cell.angle_beta   90.00
_cell.angle_gamma   90.00
#
_symmetry.space_group_name_H-M   'P 1'
#
loop_
_entity.id
_entity.type
_entity.pdbx_description
1 polymer ?
#
loop_
_entity_poly.entity_id
_entity_poly.type
_entity_poly.pdbx_seq_one_letter_code
_entity_poly.pdbx_strand_id
1 'polypeptide(L)'
;MNRSISLLGLSLFVAPLAACVDDGYGVMSVGMSYPYSGYYDGFYGPIYDGYWGSNGFFYYRQNERDRFRRGGHDHFRREGNMPGGNFRPMQGNVRPDGRAHMPHFDGGRGRDGRPGRDEGGHDHH
;
A
#
# COMPACT_ATOMS: atom_id res chain seq x y z
N MET A 1 50.92 -20.96 -44.32
CA MET A 1 50.46 -22.19 -43.62
C MET A 1 50.12 -21.82 -42.19
N ASN A 2 48.91 -22.18 -41.74
CA ASN A 2 48.54 -22.70 -40.40
C ASN A 2 49.33 -22.10 -39.21
N ARG A 3 48.78 -21.32 -38.26
CA ARG A 3 47.73 -21.61 -37.23
C ARG A 3 47.56 -20.30 -36.41
N SER A 4 46.51 -20.01 -35.63
CA SER A 4 45.18 -20.59 -35.38
C SER A 4 44.28 -19.48 -34.77
N ILE A 5 42.98 -19.76 -34.53
CA ILE A 5 42.04 -18.83 -33.88
C ILE A 5 42.06 -19.02 -32.35
N SER A 6 41.89 -17.94 -31.59
CA SER A 6 41.48 -18.02 -30.17
C SER A 6 40.38 -16.99 -29.89
N LEU A 7 39.14 -17.50 -29.83
CA LEU A 7 37.95 -16.77 -29.39
C LEU A 7 37.79 -16.94 -27.88
N LEU A 8 37.89 -15.85 -27.14
CA LEU A 8 37.48 -15.67 -25.74
C LEU A 8 37.55 -14.15 -25.49
N GLY A 9 36.52 -13.44 -25.05
CA GLY A 9 35.20 -13.87 -24.60
C GLY A 9 34.76 -12.91 -23.51
N LEU A 10 33.90 -11.94 -23.82
CA LEU A 10 33.25 -11.09 -22.82
C LEU A 10 31.84 -10.70 -23.27
N SER A 11 31.01 -11.73 -23.37
CA SER A 11 29.58 -11.60 -23.63
C SER A 11 28.85 -11.04 -22.41
N LEU A 12 28.07 -9.97 -22.61
CA LEU A 12 27.00 -9.47 -21.75
C LEU A 12 27.35 -9.11 -20.29
N PHE A 13 27.23 -7.82 -19.97
CA PHE A 13 26.43 -7.40 -18.80
C PHE A 13 25.79 -6.02 -19.05
N VAL A 14 24.93 -5.95 -20.08
CA VAL A 14 23.93 -4.87 -20.14
C VAL A 14 22.84 -5.24 -19.13
N ALA A 15 23.02 -4.82 -17.88
CA ALA A 15 21.97 -4.92 -16.88
C ALA A 15 20.83 -3.98 -17.30
N PRO A 16 19.62 -4.48 -17.61
CA PRO A 16 18.48 -3.58 -17.74
C PRO A 16 18.20 -3.02 -16.35
N LEU A 17 18.35 -1.71 -16.17
CA LEU A 17 17.78 -0.99 -15.01
C LEU A 17 16.25 -0.93 -15.18
N ALA A 18 15.61 -2.10 -15.22
CA ALA A 18 14.18 -2.27 -14.96
C ALA A 18 13.94 -2.20 -13.44
N ALA A 19 14.44 -1.13 -12.82
CA ALA A 19 13.95 -0.72 -11.52
C ALA A 19 12.53 -0.23 -11.76
N CYS A 20 11.53 -1.07 -11.48
CA CYS A 20 10.18 -0.59 -11.29
C CYS A 20 10.24 0.46 -10.19
N VAL A 21 10.14 1.74 -10.57
CA VAL A 21 10.00 2.81 -9.60
C VAL A 21 8.61 2.65 -9.00
N ASP A 22 8.57 2.01 -7.82
CA ASP A 22 7.41 2.10 -6.96
C ASP A 22 7.42 3.53 -6.43
N ASP A 23 6.73 4.43 -7.14
CA ASP A 23 6.63 5.84 -6.77
C ASP A 23 5.87 6.06 -5.44
N GLY A 24 5.52 4.97 -4.73
CA GLY A 24 4.69 5.00 -3.54
C GLY A 24 3.25 5.45 -3.84
N TYR A 25 2.78 5.32 -5.08
CA TYR A 25 1.43 5.71 -5.49
C TYR A 25 0.62 4.50 -5.95
N GLY A 26 -0.53 4.28 -5.30
CA GLY A 26 -1.48 3.28 -5.72
C GLY A 26 -2.57 3.86 -6.60
N VAL A 27 -3.01 3.07 -7.58
CA VAL A 27 -4.26 3.32 -8.30
C VAL A 27 -5.28 2.26 -7.91
N MET A 28 -6.44 2.69 -7.44
CA MET A 28 -7.61 1.82 -7.30
C MET A 28 -8.46 1.91 -8.57
N SER A 29 -8.95 0.77 -9.06
CA SER A 29 -9.86 0.72 -10.20
C SER A 29 -11.14 1.51 -9.94
N VAL A 30 -11.61 2.25 -10.95
CA VAL A 30 -12.87 3.02 -10.91
C VAL A 30 -14.01 2.12 -10.44
N GLY A 31 -14.76 2.57 -9.44
CA GLY A 31 -15.93 1.86 -8.92
C GLY A 31 -15.64 0.82 -7.83
N MET A 32 -14.37 0.54 -7.52
CA MET A 32 -14.02 -0.23 -6.32
C MET A 32 -14.20 0.61 -5.04
N SER A 33 -14.52 -0.07 -3.95
CA SER A 33 -14.71 0.50 -2.62
C SER A 33 -13.73 -0.17 -1.68
N TYR A 34 -12.90 0.60 -0.96
CA TYR A 34 -11.96 0.05 0.01
C TYR A 34 -12.44 0.36 1.43
N PRO A 35 -12.80 -0.66 2.23
CA PRO A 35 -13.23 -0.45 3.60
C PRO A 35 -12.05 -0.07 4.49
N TYR A 36 -12.30 0.79 5.47
CA TYR A 36 -11.35 1.08 6.54
C TYR A 36 -12.06 1.09 7.89
N SER A 37 -11.31 0.77 8.93
CA SER A 37 -11.70 0.93 10.32
C SER A 37 -10.51 1.46 11.13
N GLY A 38 -10.77 2.04 12.29
CA GLY A 38 -9.75 2.56 13.18
C GLY A 38 -10.36 3.52 14.19
N TYR A 39 -9.53 4.41 14.72
CA TYR A 39 -9.87 5.34 15.78
C TYR A 39 -9.29 6.72 15.45
N TYR A 40 -10.05 7.76 15.77
CA TYR A 40 -9.72 9.14 15.46
C TYR A 40 -10.15 10.07 16.61
N ASP A 41 -9.31 11.03 16.97
CA ASP A 41 -9.53 11.97 18.09
C ASP A 41 -10.32 13.23 17.72
N GLY A 42 -10.49 13.51 16.42
CA GLY A 42 -11.20 14.70 15.92
C GLY A 42 -10.32 15.91 15.61
N PHE A 43 -8.98 15.81 15.73
CA PHE A 43 -8.06 16.96 15.64
C PHE A 43 -8.17 17.79 14.34
N TYR A 44 -8.41 17.14 13.19
CA TYR A 44 -8.58 17.79 11.89
C TYR A 44 -10.05 18.14 11.56
N GLY A 45 -10.97 18.01 12.52
CA GLY A 45 -12.42 18.12 12.31
C GLY A 45 -13.03 16.90 11.62
N PRO A 46 -14.26 17.01 11.07
CA PRO A 46 -14.89 15.93 10.32
C PRO A 46 -14.08 15.51 9.09
N ILE A 47 -13.97 14.20 8.87
CA ILE A 47 -13.41 13.62 7.64
C ILE A 47 -14.54 13.09 6.75
N TYR A 48 -14.37 13.15 5.44
CA TYR A 48 -15.31 12.60 4.47
C TYR A 48 -15.08 11.10 4.29
N ASP A 49 -13.86 10.72 3.90
CA ASP A 49 -13.38 9.35 3.90
C ASP A 49 -11.84 9.33 4.02
N GLY A 50 -11.26 8.12 3.98
CA GLY A 50 -9.83 7.91 4.00
C GLY A 50 -9.46 6.45 3.81
N TYR A 51 -8.17 6.14 3.92
CA TYR A 51 -7.64 4.79 3.92
C TYR A 51 -6.33 4.72 4.70
N TRP A 52 -5.96 3.51 5.07
CA TRP A 52 -4.67 3.24 5.66
C TRP A 52 -3.61 3.00 4.57
N GLY A 53 -2.53 3.77 4.62
CA GLY A 53 -1.38 3.57 3.74
C GLY A 53 -0.49 2.40 4.18
N SER A 54 0.31 1.92 3.23
CA SER A 54 1.35 0.88 3.39
C SER A 54 2.38 1.22 4.47
N ASN A 55 2.67 2.52 4.58
CA ASN A 55 3.57 3.15 5.53
C ASN A 55 2.97 3.30 6.94
N GLY A 56 1.76 2.79 7.18
CA GLY A 56 1.10 2.81 8.49
C GLY A 56 0.33 4.08 8.83
N PHE A 57 0.44 5.16 8.03
CA PHE A 57 -0.31 6.39 8.25
C PHE A 57 -1.74 6.30 7.70
N PHE A 58 -2.67 7.05 8.30
CA PHE A 58 -3.99 7.26 7.72
C PHE A 58 -3.97 8.43 6.75
N TYR A 59 -4.56 8.24 5.57
CA TYR A 59 -4.74 9.25 4.54
C TYR A 59 -6.22 9.62 4.44
N TYR A 60 -6.55 10.90 4.55
CA TYR A 60 -7.94 11.36 4.64
C TYR A 60 -8.21 12.55 3.71
N ARG A 61 -9.49 12.79 3.40
CA ARG A 61 -9.97 14.02 2.73
C ARG A 61 -11.22 14.57 3.47
N GLN A 62 -11.48 15.87 3.36
CA GLN A 62 -12.61 16.53 4.03
C GLN A 62 -13.83 16.66 3.11
N ASN A 63 -13.64 16.53 1.80
CA ASN A 63 -14.68 16.54 0.77
C ASN A 63 -14.34 15.52 -0.31
N GLU A 64 -15.32 15.11 -1.12
CA GLU A 64 -15.12 14.19 -2.26
C GLU A 64 -14.02 14.66 -3.22
N ARG A 65 -13.95 15.98 -3.52
CA ARG A 65 -13.00 16.56 -4.48
C ARG A 65 -11.63 16.92 -3.87
N ASP A 66 -11.45 16.74 -2.57
CA ASP A 66 -10.18 17.03 -1.91
C ASP A 66 -9.13 15.94 -2.21
N ARG A 67 -7.87 16.35 -2.36
CA ARG A 67 -6.74 15.41 -2.37
C ARG A 67 -6.57 14.78 -0.99
N PHE A 68 -6.20 13.49 -0.97
CA PHE A 68 -5.83 12.79 0.26
C PHE A 68 -4.60 13.42 0.92
N ARG A 69 -4.67 13.59 2.24
CA ARG A 69 -3.64 14.20 3.09
C ARG A 69 -3.23 13.19 4.16
N ARG A 70 -1.94 13.11 4.46
CA ARG A 70 -1.42 12.25 5.54
C ARG A 70 -1.80 12.85 6.90
N GLY A 71 -2.49 12.08 7.73
CA GLY A 71 -2.74 12.43 9.13
C GLY A 71 -1.53 12.16 10.03
N GLY A 72 -1.46 12.84 11.16
CA GLY A 72 -0.47 12.56 12.21
C GLY A 72 -0.70 11.19 12.87
N HIS A 73 0.39 10.55 13.29
CA HIS A 73 0.37 9.25 13.98
C HIS A 73 -0.40 9.34 15.31
N ASP A 74 -0.36 10.50 15.95
CA ASP A 74 -1.01 10.75 17.23
C ASP A 74 -2.52 10.98 17.14
N HIS A 75 -3.07 11.17 15.93
CA HIS A 75 -4.50 11.47 15.72
C HIS A 75 -5.29 10.29 15.16
N PHE A 76 -4.64 9.40 14.40
CA PHE A 76 -5.27 8.22 13.79
C PHE A 76 -4.62 6.92 14.26
N ARG A 77 -5.42 5.95 14.70
CA ARG A 77 -4.93 4.63 15.17
C ARG A 77 -5.71 3.48 14.53
N ARG A 78 -5.04 2.37 14.22
CA ARG A 78 -5.70 1.15 13.70
C ARG A 78 -6.43 0.39 14.81
N GLU A 79 -5.83 0.35 15.99
CA GLU A 79 -6.29 -0.44 17.14
C GLU A 79 -6.72 0.48 18.29
N GLY A 80 -7.79 0.11 18.99
CA GLY A 80 -8.39 0.93 20.05
C GLY A 80 -7.89 0.65 21.45
N ASN A 81 -7.02 -0.35 21.62
CA ASN A 81 -6.62 -0.85 22.93
C ASN A 81 -5.43 -0.07 23.51
N MET A 82 -5.63 1.22 23.80
CA MET A 82 -4.67 2.05 24.54
C MET A 82 -5.39 2.94 25.57
N PRO A 83 -4.94 2.97 26.83
CA PRO A 83 -5.52 3.85 27.84
C PRO A 83 -5.17 5.31 27.58
N GLY A 84 -6.18 6.18 27.58
CA GLY A 84 -6.04 7.64 27.51
C GLY A 84 -6.15 8.23 26.09
N GLY A 85 -7.15 9.07 25.89
CA GLY A 85 -7.36 9.89 24.68
C GLY A 85 -8.82 9.93 24.23
N ASN A 86 -9.21 11.01 23.53
CA ASN A 86 -10.57 11.22 23.02
C ASN A 86 -10.85 10.42 21.72
N PHE A 87 -10.25 9.25 21.58
CA PHE A 87 -10.32 8.42 20.38
C PHE A 87 -11.71 7.81 20.21
N ARG A 88 -12.36 8.14 19.10
CA ARG A 88 -13.67 7.59 18.73
C ARG A 88 -13.48 6.57 17.61
N PRO A 89 -14.18 5.43 17.64
CA PRO A 89 -14.13 4.47 16.54
C PRO A 89 -14.64 5.14 15.26
N MET A 90 -13.92 4.94 14.16
CA MET A 90 -14.30 5.34 12.82
C MET A 90 -14.27 4.11 11.91
N GLN A 91 -15.24 4.03 11.00
CA GLN A 91 -15.24 3.06 9.92
C GLN A 91 -15.91 3.68 8.71
N GLY A 92 -15.50 3.26 7.52
CA GLY A 92 -16.01 3.82 6.27
C GLY A 92 -15.53 3.05 5.07
N ASN A 93 -15.79 3.62 3.90
CA ASN A 93 -15.47 3.05 2.61
C ASN A 93 -15.00 4.18 1.69
N VAL A 94 -13.71 4.19 1.32
CA VAL A 94 -13.22 5.15 0.34
C VAL A 94 -13.63 4.70 -1.06
N ARG A 95 -14.21 5.64 -1.81
CA ARG A 95 -14.49 5.52 -3.24
C ARG A 95 -13.67 6.56 -4.00
N PRO A 96 -12.54 6.18 -4.58
CA PRO A 96 -11.85 7.01 -5.54
C PRO A 96 -12.61 6.95 -6.87
N ASP A 97 -12.95 8.12 -7.39
CA ASP A 97 -12.95 8.29 -8.82
C ASP A 97 -11.52 7.99 -9.32
N GLY A 98 -11.36 7.32 -10.46
CA GLY A 98 -10.03 6.84 -10.92
C GLY A 98 -9.03 7.94 -11.32
N ARG A 99 -9.29 9.19 -10.92
CA ARG A 99 -8.41 10.36 -11.00
C ARG A 99 -7.83 10.73 -9.62
N ALA A 100 -8.32 10.13 -8.55
CA ALA A 100 -7.86 10.36 -7.19
C ALA A 100 -6.44 9.82 -7.00
N HIS A 101 -5.51 10.73 -6.72
CA HIS A 101 -4.13 10.40 -6.39
C HIS A 101 -4.07 9.85 -4.95
N MET A 102 -3.67 8.59 -4.79
CA MET A 102 -3.66 7.87 -3.50
C MET A 102 -2.23 7.47 -3.07
N PRO A 103 -1.54 8.30 -2.26
CA PRO A 103 -0.23 7.97 -1.69
C PRO A 103 -0.25 6.73 -0.79
N HIS A 104 0.70 5.84 -1.01
CA HIS A 104 0.95 4.60 -0.27
C HIS A 104 -0.24 3.63 -0.25
N PHE A 105 -1.03 3.58 -1.31
CA PHE A 105 -2.18 2.69 -1.41
C PHE A 105 -1.82 1.33 -2.03
N ASP A 106 -1.74 0.26 -1.23
CA ASP A 106 -1.33 -1.09 -1.69
C ASP A 106 -2.41 -1.86 -2.48
N GLY A 107 -3.39 -1.18 -3.10
CA GLY A 107 -4.49 -1.85 -3.80
C GLY A 107 -5.42 -2.65 -2.87
N GLY A 108 -5.38 -2.36 -1.56
CA GLY A 108 -6.08 -3.16 -0.54
C GLY A 108 -5.48 -4.54 -0.31
N ARG A 109 -4.24 -4.81 -0.73
CA ARG A 109 -3.44 -5.95 -0.24
C ARG A 109 -3.12 -5.72 1.23
N GLY A 110 -4.07 -6.06 2.09
CA GLY A 110 -3.85 -6.11 3.52
C GLY A 110 -2.60 -6.92 3.83
N ARG A 111 -1.89 -6.52 4.88
CA ARG A 111 -1.00 -7.42 5.61
C ARG A 111 -1.87 -8.46 6.33
N ASP A 112 -2.54 -9.30 5.56
CA ASP A 112 -3.18 -10.51 6.03
C ASP A 112 -2.04 -11.36 6.59
N GLY A 113 -1.96 -11.47 7.93
CA GLY A 113 -1.01 -12.32 8.61
C GLY A 113 -1.32 -13.79 8.35
N ARG A 114 -1.02 -14.27 7.14
CA ARG A 114 -1.02 -15.69 6.81
C ARG A 114 0.31 -16.27 7.30
N PRO A 115 0.31 -17.22 8.25
CA PRO A 115 1.51 -18.02 8.48
C PRO A 115 1.88 -18.74 7.18
N GLY A 116 3.16 -19.07 7.03
CA GLY A 116 3.64 -19.78 5.85
C GLY A 116 2.77 -21.00 5.57
N ARG A 117 2.29 -21.12 4.33
CA ARG A 117 1.69 -22.38 3.88
C ARG A 117 2.85 -23.32 3.59
N ASP A 118 3.19 -24.12 4.60
CA ASP A 118 4.27 -25.09 4.53
C ASP A 118 4.15 -26.01 3.30
N GLU A 119 5.31 -26.50 2.88
CA GLU A 119 5.47 -27.45 1.79
C GLU A 119 4.70 -28.74 2.10
N GLY A 120 3.64 -28.98 1.34
CA GLY A 120 2.89 -30.24 1.33
C GLY A 120 3.00 -30.86 -0.05
N GLY A 121 4.06 -31.64 -0.28
CA GLY A 121 4.30 -32.32 -1.54
C GLY A 121 3.15 -33.26 -1.92
N HIS A 122 2.88 -33.35 -3.23
CA HIS A 122 1.96 -34.36 -3.75
C HIS A 122 2.68 -35.72 -3.78
N ASP A 123 2.42 -36.55 -2.77
CA ASP A 123 2.81 -37.96 -2.82
C ASP A 123 1.92 -38.69 -3.83
N HIS A 124 2.49 -39.00 -4.98
CA HIS A 124 1.94 -39.97 -5.92
C HIS A 124 2.38 -41.37 -5.49
N HIS A 125 1.44 -42.24 -5.13
CA HIS A 125 1.61 -43.69 -5.21
C HIS A 125 0.28 -44.46 -5.25
#